data_AF-A0A512C435-F1
#
_entry.id   AF-A0A512C435-F1
#
_cell.length_a   1.000
_cell.length_b   1.000
_cell.length_c   1.000
_cell.angle_alpha   90.00
_cell.angle_beta   90.00
_cell.angle_gamma   90.00
#
_symmetry.space_group_name_H-M   'P 1'
#
loop_
_entity.id
_entity.type
_entity.pdbx_description
1 polymer ?
#
loop_
_entity_poly.entity_id
_entity_poly.type
_entity_poly.pdbx_seq_one_letter_code
_entity_poly.pdbx_strand_id
1 'polypeptide(L)'
;MSGGRMKLRIIPVLSTLIVLSATSAANAFFCSKPDAPRCATGYGSFDDRWEFDRCKTDMERFKDEVEEHLTCLKWLSSKAVSDYNEAIESFNRRARS
;
A
#
# COMPACT_ATOMS: atom_id res chain seq x y z
N MET A 1 42.49 40.47 -42.46
CA MET A 1 41.15 39.91 -42.84
C MET A 1 41.26 38.40 -42.90
N SER A 2 40.16 37.71 -42.59
CA SER A 2 40.04 36.24 -42.41
C SER A 2 40.45 35.78 -41.00
N GLY A 3 39.58 35.46 -40.04
CA GLY A 3 38.18 35.00 -40.12
C GLY A 3 38.12 33.47 -39.93
N GLY A 4 38.28 33.00 -38.69
CA GLY A 4 38.51 31.57 -38.40
C GLY A 4 37.83 31.05 -37.14
N ARG A 5 36.49 30.99 -37.18
CA ARG A 5 35.56 30.06 -36.50
C ARG A 5 35.89 29.65 -35.05
N MET A 6 35.24 30.34 -34.09
CA MET A 6 34.94 29.77 -32.77
C MET A 6 34.14 28.47 -32.95
N LYS A 7 34.74 27.33 -32.62
CA LYS A 7 34.00 26.07 -32.49
C LYS A 7 33.18 26.15 -31.21
N LEU A 8 31.96 26.68 -31.34
CA LEU A 8 30.93 26.57 -30.32
C LEU A 8 30.63 25.08 -30.14
N ARG A 9 31.23 24.48 -29.12
CA ARG A 9 30.89 23.12 -28.70
C ARG A 9 29.50 23.21 -28.07
N ILE A 10 28.49 22.85 -28.85
CA ILE A 10 27.15 22.57 -28.37
C ILE A 10 27.31 21.36 -27.45
N ILE A 11 27.43 21.62 -26.15
CA ILE A 11 27.27 20.58 -25.14
C ILE A 11 25.79 20.22 -25.22
N PRO A 12 25.42 18.99 -25.63
CA PRO A 12 24.03 18.60 -25.56
C PRO A 12 23.66 18.72 -24.08
N VAL A 13 22.75 19.64 -23.78
CA VAL A 13 22.10 19.75 -22.49
C VAL A 13 21.40 18.41 -22.32
N LEU A 14 22.11 17.50 -21.65
CA LEU A 14 21.60 16.24 -21.19
C LEU A 14 20.59 16.62 -20.12
N SER A 15 19.37 16.97 -20.57
CA SER A 15 18.22 17.20 -19.72
C SER A 15 17.93 15.88 -19.01
N THR A 16 18.62 15.68 -17.90
CA THR A 16 18.25 14.71 -16.88
C THR A 16 16.91 15.18 -16.32
N LEU A 17 15.83 14.79 -17.00
CA LEU A 17 14.52 14.64 -16.39
C LEU A 17 14.69 13.59 -15.30
N ILE A 18 15.02 14.06 -14.10
CA ILE A 18 14.83 13.27 -12.88
C ILE A 18 13.32 13.16 -12.76
N VAL A 19 12.76 12.11 -13.37
CA VAL A 19 11.41 11.64 -13.07
C VAL A 19 11.51 11.18 -11.63
N LEU A 20 11.18 12.07 -10.70
CA LEU A 20 10.89 11.72 -9.33
C LEU A 20 9.58 10.93 -9.38
N SER A 21 9.69 9.66 -9.76
CA SER A 21 8.62 8.70 -9.59
C SER A 21 8.30 8.73 -8.11
N ALA A 22 7.19 9.38 -7.75
CA ALA A 22 6.60 9.26 -6.44
C ALA A 22 6.32 7.78 -6.26
N THR A 23 7.27 7.07 -5.65
CA THR A 23 7.02 5.76 -5.09
C THR A 23 5.94 6.01 -4.05
N SER A 24 4.70 5.65 -4.39
CA SER A 24 3.65 5.41 -3.41
C SER A 24 4.07 4.20 -2.57
N ALA A 25 5.11 4.37 -1.76
CA ALA A 25 5.49 3.49 -0.67
C ALA A 25 4.54 3.74 0.50
N ALA A 26 3.26 3.69 0.22
CA ALA A 26 2.23 3.28 1.14
C ALA A 26 1.74 2.00 0.47
N ASN A 27 1.96 0.79 0.98
CA ASN A 27 0.84 0.16 1.66
C ASN A 27 1.19 -1.14 2.41
N ALA A 28 2.47 -1.45 2.66
CA ALA A 28 2.83 -2.68 3.40
C ALA A 28 2.36 -2.69 4.88
N PHE A 29 1.83 -1.56 5.38
CA PHE A 29 1.42 -1.37 6.77
C PHE A 29 -0.10 -1.15 6.98
N PHE A 30 -0.93 -1.11 5.94
CA PHE A 30 -2.27 -0.50 6.12
C PHE A 30 -3.31 -1.42 6.74
N CYS A 31 -3.34 -2.71 6.40
CA CYS A 31 -4.25 -3.67 7.02
C CYS A 31 -3.50 -4.97 7.31
N SER A 32 -2.81 -5.05 8.45
CA SER A 32 -2.15 -6.30 8.87
C SER A 32 -3.19 -7.39 9.10
N LYS A 33 -2.98 -8.57 8.52
CA LYS A 33 -3.85 -9.73 8.77
C LYS A 33 -3.52 -10.28 10.16
N PRO A 34 -4.47 -10.43 11.08
CA PRO A 34 -4.20 -11.08 12.35
C PRO A 34 -3.90 -12.57 12.12
N ASP A 35 -3.12 -13.15 13.03
CA ASP A 35 -2.84 -14.58 13.03
C ASP A 35 -3.67 -15.28 14.09
N ALA A 36 -4.11 -16.50 13.77
CA ALA A 36 -4.91 -17.29 14.70
C ALA A 36 -4.10 -17.55 15.99
N PRO A 37 -4.75 -17.55 17.16
CA PRO A 37 -4.05 -17.84 18.41
C PRO A 37 -3.53 -19.28 18.38
N ARG A 38 -2.34 -19.48 18.97
CA ARG A 38 -1.65 -20.78 18.94
C ARG A 38 -2.48 -21.91 19.53
N CYS A 39 -3.33 -21.62 20.51
CA CYS A 39 -4.21 -22.60 21.13
C CYS A 39 -5.25 -23.20 20.15
N ALA A 40 -5.60 -22.50 19.06
CA ALA A 40 -6.56 -22.99 18.06
C ALA A 40 -5.91 -23.94 17.03
N THR A 41 -4.58 -23.94 16.93
CA THR A 41 -3.81 -24.76 15.98
C THR A 41 -2.91 -25.78 16.65
N GLY A 42 -2.89 -25.80 17.99
CA GLY A 42 -2.15 -26.78 18.78
C GLY A 42 -2.71 -28.19 18.62
N TYR A 43 -1.84 -29.19 18.80
CA TYR A 43 -2.23 -30.59 18.85
C TYR A 43 -2.50 -31.00 20.29
N GLY A 44 -3.71 -31.50 20.58
CA GLY A 44 -4.09 -31.97 21.91
C GLY A 44 -5.40 -31.36 22.40
N SER A 45 -5.91 -31.89 23.51
CA SER A 45 -6.97 -31.25 24.29
C SER A 45 -6.36 -30.19 25.21
N PHE A 46 -7.19 -29.26 25.68
CA PHE A 46 -6.81 -28.39 26.79
C PHE A 46 -6.50 -29.21 28.04
N ASP A 47 -5.44 -28.84 28.75
CA ASP A 47 -4.99 -29.53 29.97
C ASP A 47 -5.92 -29.23 31.16
N ASP A 48 -6.51 -28.04 31.17
CA ASP A 48 -7.47 -27.63 32.20
C ASP A 48 -8.47 -26.56 31.71
N ARG A 49 -9.39 -26.18 32.59
CA ARG A 49 -10.41 -25.15 32.30
C ARG A 49 -9.81 -23.78 32.07
N TRP A 50 -8.72 -23.45 32.72
CA TRP A 50 -8.10 -22.13 32.60
C TRP A 50 -7.46 -21.95 31.22
N GLU A 51 -6.82 -22.99 30.69
CA GLU A 51 -6.28 -22.97 29.33
C GLU A 51 -7.40 -22.83 28.28
N PHE A 52 -8.49 -23.59 28.46
CA PHE A 52 -9.68 -23.48 27.62
C PHE A 52 -10.27 -22.06 27.64
N ASP A 53 -10.53 -21.51 28.84
CA ASP A 53 -11.15 -20.19 29.01
C ASP A 53 -10.26 -19.08 28.43
N ARG A 54 -8.93 -19.17 28.64
CA ARG A 54 -7.97 -18.26 28.01
C ARG A 54 -8.04 -18.35 26.49
N CYS A 55 -8.01 -19.56 25.93
CA CYS A 55 -8.06 -19.74 24.49
C CYS A 55 -9.35 -19.19 23.90
N LYS A 56 -10.48 -19.39 24.59
CA LYS A 56 -11.77 -18.81 24.19
C LYS A 56 -11.69 -17.28 24.13
N THR A 57 -11.13 -16.62 25.15
CA THR A 57 -10.92 -15.17 25.13
C THR A 57 -10.00 -14.72 24.00
N ASP A 58 -8.92 -15.46 23.72
CA ASP A 58 -8.04 -15.13 22.58
C ASP A 58 -8.74 -15.32 21.23
N MET A 59 -9.64 -16.30 21.10
CA MET A 59 -10.47 -16.48 19.92
C MET A 59 -11.50 -15.36 19.72
N GLU A 60 -12.08 -14.85 20.81
CA GLU A 60 -12.97 -13.67 20.77
C GLU A 60 -12.20 -12.43 20.31
N ARG A 61 -10.99 -12.20 20.84
CA ARG A 61 -10.11 -11.11 20.37
C ARG A 61 -9.73 -11.27 18.90
N PHE A 62 -9.37 -12.48 18.49
CA PHE A 62 -9.01 -12.77 17.10
C PHE A 62 -10.16 -12.45 16.12
N LYS A 63 -11.41 -12.73 16.52
CA LYS A 63 -12.59 -12.35 15.74
C LYS A 63 -12.66 -10.83 15.55
N ASP A 64 -12.49 -10.05 16.62
CA ASP A 64 -12.55 -8.59 16.55
C ASP A 64 -11.42 -8.03 15.67
N GLU A 65 -10.21 -8.57 15.78
CA GLU A 65 -9.07 -8.19 14.91
C GLU A 65 -9.33 -8.53 13.43
N VAL A 66 -10.02 -9.64 13.14
CA VAL A 66 -10.41 -10.00 11.76
C VAL A 66 -11.45 -9.00 11.23
N GLU A 67 -12.43 -8.60 12.04
CA GLU A 67 -13.43 -7.59 11.64
C GLU A 67 -12.78 -6.23 11.36
N GLU A 68 -11.81 -5.81 12.17
CA GLU A 68 -11.01 -4.61 11.93
C GLU A 68 -10.22 -4.70 10.62
N HIS A 69 -9.55 -5.84 10.39
CA HIS A 69 -8.80 -6.09 9.17
C HIS A 69 -9.69 -5.98 7.91
N LEU A 70 -10.87 -6.59 7.93
CA LEU A 70 -11.82 -6.54 6.82
C LEU A 70 -12.35 -5.11 6.59
N THR A 71 -12.61 -4.37 7.67
CA THR A 71 -13.03 -2.96 7.58
C THR A 71 -11.95 -2.11 6.93
N CYS A 72 -10.69 -2.31 7.31
CA CYS A 72 -9.57 -1.64 6.69
C CYS A 72 -9.44 -1.97 5.19
N LEU A 73 -9.56 -3.25 4.81
CA LEU A 73 -9.52 -3.66 3.39
C LEU A 73 -10.63 -3.00 2.58
N LYS A 74 -11.84 -2.88 3.14
CA LYS A 74 -12.96 -2.20 2.50
C LYS A 74 -12.68 -0.71 2.26
N TRP A 75 -12.07 -0.04 3.24
CA TRP A 75 -11.66 1.35 3.10
C TRP A 75 -10.61 1.52 1.99
N LEU A 76 -9.57 0.67 1.97
CA LEU A 76 -8.54 0.70 0.92
C LEU A 76 -9.13 0.46 -0.47
N SER A 77 -10.04 -0.50 -0.60
CA SER A 77 -10.73 -0.75 -1.86
C SER A 77 -11.53 0.47 -2.32
N SER A 78 -12.27 1.09 -1.41
CA SER A 78 -13.06 2.30 -1.70
C SER A 78 -12.16 3.48 -2.10
N LYS A 79 -11.02 3.64 -1.42
CA LYS A 79 -10.01 4.64 -1.75
C LYS A 79 -9.41 4.39 -3.13
N ALA A 80 -9.05 3.16 -3.48
CA ALA A 80 -8.50 2.83 -4.79
C ALA A 80 -9.47 3.15 -5.94
N VAL A 81 -10.77 2.90 -5.75
CA VAL A 81 -11.81 3.28 -6.71
C VAL A 81 -11.93 4.81 -6.84
N SER A 82 -11.90 5.53 -5.72
CA SER A 82 -11.91 6.99 -5.72
C SER A 82 -10.71 7.58 -6.46
N ASP A 83 -9.50 7.10 -6.14
CA ASP A 83 -8.26 7.56 -6.73
C ASP A 83 -8.23 7.27 -8.25
N TYR A 84 -8.79 6.13 -8.69
CA TYR A 84 -8.97 5.81 -10.11
C TYR A 84 -9.92 6.78 -10.81
N ASN A 85 -11.08 7.06 -10.23
CA ASN A 85 -12.06 7.98 -10.81
C ASN A 85 -11.48 9.40 -10.94
N GLU A 86 -10.76 9.88 -9.93
CA GLU A 86 -10.06 11.17 -9.97
C GLU A 86 -9.02 11.22 -11.12
N ALA A 87 -8.27 10.13 -11.32
CA ALA A 87 -7.32 10.03 -12.42
C ALA A 87 -8.02 10.10 -13.79
N ILE A 88 -9.16 9.43 -13.95
CA ILE A 88 -9.96 9.48 -15.18
C ILE A 88 -10.52 10.88 -15.43
N GLU A 89 -11.05 11.56 -14.42
CA GLU A 89 -11.54 12.93 -14.54
C GLU A 89 -10.43 13.90 -14.97
N SER A 90 -9.26 13.77 -14.34
CA SER A 90 -8.07 14.56 -14.69
C SER A 90 -7.62 14.31 -16.13
N PHE A 91 -7.60 13.04 -16.57
CA PHE A 91 -7.31 12.67 -17.95
C PHE A 91 -8.32 13.27 -18.93
N ASN A 92 -9.62 13.11 -18.68
CA ASN A 92 -10.69 13.62 -19.54
C ASN A 92 -10.65 15.15 -19.66
N ARG A 93 -10.32 15.85 -18.57
CA ARG A 93 -10.13 17.31 -18.60
C ARG A 93 -8.97 17.71 -19.52
N ARG A 94 -7.85 16.98 -19.50
CA ARG A 94 -6.69 17.23 -20.38
C ARG A 94 -6.94 16.84 -21.83
N ALA A 95 -7.73 15.81 -22.09
CA ALA A 95 -8.07 15.40 -23.44
C ALA A 95 -8.99 16.40 -24.16
N ARG A 96 -9.70 17.25 -23.40
CA ARG A 96 -10.63 18.26 -23.91
C ARG A 96 -10.02 19.67 -24.01
N SER A 97 -8.80 19.87 -23.51
CA SER A 97 -8.02 21.12 -23.65
C SER A 97 -7.17 21.10 -24.89
#